data_AF-A0AA41G1E3-F1
#
_entry.id   AF-A0AA41G1E3-F1
#
_cell.length_a   1.000
_cell.length_b   1.000
_cell.length_c   1.000
_cell.angle_alpha   90.00
_cell.angle_beta   90.00
_cell.angle_gamma   90.00
#
_symmetry.space_group_name_H-M   'P 1'
#
loop_
_entity.id
_entity.type
_entity.pdbx_description
1 polymer ?
#
loop_
_entity_poly.entity_id
_entity_poly.type
_entity_poly.pdbx_seq_one_letter_code
_entity_poly.pdbx_strand_id
1 'polypeptide(L)'
;MGLMNRLADARRQPGHITPDEMDKSVNSQGQRSRIGRYRATTAHMLREGRGNPLKIAVPAYESFTTDGTADNTETFNLAHSVTDTPVTQPVVVWLDGAYYGTPDAVDFDADTIDVTDSGTASNVHVYYISDAAASLEIRKAASNADTGSQRVYTGNLGLIHEAPQIEQPEYLRLNQTPLHPWIGTDMTVDVYLDAPYTVRWTDNDGDGTEPTNALLHVPAMIGQSEISGLTSAVGADMGRQ
;
A
#
# COMPACT_ATOMS: atom_id res chain seq x y z
N MET A 1 -27.11 -20.98 18.35
CA MET A 1 -26.71 -19.55 18.39
C MET A 1 -26.50 -19.08 16.95
N GLY A 2 -27.15 -17.99 16.52
CA GLY A 2 -27.02 -17.48 15.14
C GLY A 2 -25.63 -16.90 14.86
N LEU A 3 -25.25 -16.77 13.58
CA LEU A 3 -23.96 -16.19 13.18
C LEU A 3 -23.76 -14.78 13.76
N MET A 4 -24.78 -13.91 13.68
CA MET A 4 -24.70 -12.54 14.20
C MET A 4 -24.43 -12.47 15.71
N ASN A 5 -24.99 -13.39 16.49
CA ASN A 5 -24.71 -13.46 17.93
C ASN A 5 -23.25 -13.86 18.17
N ARG A 6 -22.74 -14.84 17.42
CA ARG A 6 -21.32 -15.23 17.52
C ARG A 6 -20.37 -14.09 17.10
N LEU A 7 -20.75 -13.30 16.10
CA LEU A 7 -20.00 -12.11 15.68
C LEU A 7 -19.99 -11.04 16.78
N ALA A 8 -21.12 -10.83 17.46
CA ALA A 8 -21.22 -9.89 18.58
C ALA A 8 -20.36 -10.33 19.78
N ASP A 9 -20.36 -11.64 20.10
CA ASP A 9 -19.64 -12.21 21.24
C ASP A 9 -18.13 -12.39 20.99
N ALA A 10 -17.69 -12.32 19.73
CA ALA A 10 -16.29 -12.53 19.36
C ALA A 10 -15.38 -11.39 19.86
N ARG A 11 -14.38 -11.77 20.66
CA ARG A 11 -13.32 -10.87 21.13
C ARG A 11 -12.46 -10.40 19.95
N ARG A 12 -12.30 -9.09 19.86
CA ARG A 12 -11.51 -8.42 18.82
C ARG A 12 -10.77 -7.24 19.43
N GLN A 13 -9.62 -6.91 18.85
CA GLN A 13 -8.83 -5.74 19.25
C GLN A 13 -8.64 -4.79 18.06
N PRO A 14 -8.63 -3.47 18.28
CA PRO A 14 -8.27 -2.52 17.24
C PRO A 14 -6.86 -2.79 16.69
N GLY A 15 -6.72 -2.75 15.38
CA GLY A 15 -5.44 -2.91 14.68
C GLY A 15 -5.51 -2.38 13.25
N HIS A 16 -4.47 -2.67 12.47
CA HIS A 16 -4.38 -2.33 11.06
C HIS A 16 -3.75 -3.51 10.31
N ILE A 17 -4.15 -3.70 9.06
CA ILE A 17 -3.41 -4.50 8.10
C ILE A 17 -2.38 -3.57 7.45
N THR A 18 -1.11 -3.96 7.47
CA THR A 18 0.02 -3.18 6.93
C THR A 18 0.77 -3.96 5.84
N PRO A 19 1.61 -3.31 5.01
CA PRO A 19 2.40 -4.00 3.97
C PRO A 19 3.29 -5.13 4.49
N ASP A 20 3.75 -5.04 5.74
CA ASP A 20 4.66 -6.03 6.34
C ASP A 20 3.99 -7.39 6.57
N GLU A 21 2.67 -7.38 6.70
CA GLU A 21 1.85 -8.60 6.86
C GLU A 21 1.36 -9.15 5.52
N MET A 22 1.72 -8.52 4.40
CA MET A 22 1.26 -8.88 3.07
C MET A 22 2.29 -9.70 2.30
N ASP A 23 1.77 -10.64 1.50
CA ASP A 23 2.49 -11.17 0.35
C ASP A 23 2.54 -10.08 -0.72
N LYS A 24 3.74 -9.56 -0.96
CA LYS A 24 3.99 -8.40 -1.82
C LYS A 24 4.39 -8.82 -3.23
N SER A 25 4.05 -7.98 -4.22
CA SER A 25 4.48 -8.17 -5.62
C SER A 25 4.69 -6.83 -6.31
N VAL A 26 5.59 -6.81 -7.30
CA VAL A 26 5.76 -5.65 -8.18
C VAL A 26 4.59 -5.57 -9.14
N ASN A 27 4.12 -4.34 -9.42
CA ASN A 27 3.02 -4.10 -10.34
C ASN A 27 3.45 -4.27 -11.81
N SER A 28 2.48 -4.50 -12.68
CA SER A 28 2.59 -4.28 -14.11
C SER A 28 2.26 -2.82 -14.42
N GLN A 29 3.17 -2.10 -15.05
CA GLN A 29 2.98 -0.69 -15.41
C GLN A 29 1.83 -0.53 -16.43
N GLY A 30 1.00 0.49 -16.23
CA GLY A 30 -0.15 0.82 -17.08
C GLY A 30 -1.27 -0.21 -17.09
N GLN A 31 -1.26 -1.17 -16.14
CA GLN A 31 -2.27 -2.20 -16.01
C GLN A 31 -2.56 -2.49 -14.54
N ARG A 32 -3.84 -2.70 -14.24
CA ARG A 32 -4.28 -3.18 -12.93
C ARG A 32 -3.62 -4.51 -12.57
N SER A 33 -2.80 -4.49 -11.53
CA SER A 33 -2.06 -5.65 -11.02
C SER A 33 -2.03 -5.63 -9.49
N ARG A 34 -1.83 -6.80 -8.87
CA ARG A 34 -1.81 -6.91 -7.40
C ARG A 34 -0.43 -6.51 -6.88
N ILE A 35 -0.41 -5.69 -5.83
CA ILE A 35 0.83 -5.24 -5.17
C ILE A 35 0.97 -5.76 -3.73
N GLY A 36 -0.12 -6.21 -3.13
CA GLY A 36 -0.13 -6.80 -1.79
C GLY A 36 -1.33 -7.72 -1.57
N ARG A 37 -1.12 -8.77 -0.79
CA ARG A 37 -2.16 -9.71 -0.34
C ARG A 37 -1.97 -10.01 1.13
N TYR A 38 -2.95 -9.64 1.96
CA TYR A 38 -3.03 -10.10 3.33
C TYR A 38 -3.96 -11.32 3.41
N ARG A 39 -3.55 -12.41 4.06
CA ARG A 39 -4.41 -13.57 4.35
C ARG A 39 -4.78 -13.58 5.83
N ALA A 40 -6.08 -13.48 6.11
CA ALA A 40 -6.58 -13.48 7.48
C ALA A 40 -6.45 -14.86 8.13
N THR A 41 -5.74 -14.95 9.24
CA THR A 41 -5.61 -16.19 10.05
C THR A 41 -6.77 -16.38 11.03
N THR A 42 -7.52 -15.31 11.32
CA THR A 42 -8.69 -15.32 12.20
C THR A 42 -9.78 -14.42 11.63
N ALA A 43 -10.95 -14.39 12.26
CA ALA A 43 -12.03 -13.53 11.80
C ALA A 43 -11.73 -12.05 12.09
N HIS A 44 -11.68 -11.21 11.06
CA HIS A 44 -11.49 -9.77 11.21
C HIS A 44 -12.73 -8.99 10.75
N MET A 45 -12.81 -7.75 11.20
CA MET A 45 -13.80 -6.78 10.72
C MET A 45 -13.09 -5.50 10.30
N LEU A 46 -13.12 -5.17 9.02
CA LEU A 46 -12.66 -3.89 8.51
C LEU A 46 -13.48 -2.76 9.14
N ARG A 47 -12.81 -1.67 9.52
CA ARG A 47 -13.43 -0.52 10.19
C ARG A 47 -13.75 0.55 9.16
N GLU A 48 -14.99 1.02 9.16
CA GLU A 48 -15.45 2.04 8.22
C GLU A 48 -15.56 3.43 8.86
N GLY A 49 -15.72 4.45 8.02
CA GLY A 49 -16.00 5.81 8.44
C GLY A 49 -14.76 6.62 8.85
N ARG A 50 -14.93 7.94 8.92
CA ARG A 50 -13.83 8.91 9.11
C ARG A 50 -13.06 8.76 10.43
N GLY A 51 -13.68 8.17 11.46
CA GLY A 51 -13.01 7.87 12.73
C GLY A 51 -11.99 6.72 12.64
N ASN A 52 -11.96 6.02 11.49
CA ASN A 52 -11.08 4.91 11.18
C ASN A 52 -10.43 5.18 9.82
N PRO A 53 -9.50 6.15 9.75
CA PRO A 53 -8.93 6.57 8.48
C PRO A 53 -8.02 5.48 7.88
N LEU A 54 -8.02 5.40 6.55
CA LEU A 54 -6.97 4.79 5.76
C LEU A 54 -5.77 5.74 5.73
N LYS A 55 -4.56 5.18 5.79
CA LYS A 55 -3.34 5.93 5.46
C LYS A 55 -2.71 5.29 4.24
N ILE A 56 -2.44 6.08 3.21
CA ILE A 56 -2.00 5.59 1.91
C ILE A 56 -0.88 6.50 1.39
N ALA A 57 0.30 5.93 1.16
CA ALA A 57 1.39 6.53 0.42
C ALA A 57 2.11 5.39 -0.32
N VAL A 58 2.00 5.36 -1.64
CA VAL A 58 2.53 4.27 -2.46
C VAL A 58 3.59 4.86 -3.40
N PRO A 59 4.88 4.74 -3.04
CA PRO A 59 5.95 5.35 -3.81
C PRO A 59 6.20 4.61 -5.14
N ALA A 60 6.52 5.38 -6.16
CA ALA A 60 7.19 4.93 -7.36
C ALA A 60 8.64 4.53 -7.05
N TYR A 61 9.19 3.63 -7.85
CA TYR A 61 10.55 3.12 -7.74
C TYR A 61 11.31 3.31 -9.05
N GLU A 62 12.51 3.86 -8.95
CA GLU A 62 13.49 3.97 -10.04
C GLU A 62 14.90 3.67 -9.54
N SER A 63 15.79 3.31 -10.47
CA SER A 63 17.20 3.06 -10.18
C SER A 63 18.11 3.74 -11.19
N PHE A 64 19.21 4.31 -10.70
CA PHE A 64 20.24 4.99 -11.48
C PHE A 64 21.63 4.48 -11.07
N THR A 65 22.67 5.05 -11.67
CA THR A 65 24.05 4.80 -11.30
C THR A 65 24.77 6.14 -11.20
N THR A 66 25.52 6.37 -10.11
CA THR A 66 26.38 7.54 -9.96
C THR A 66 27.55 7.47 -10.95
N ASP A 67 28.23 8.58 -11.18
CA ASP A 67 29.36 8.64 -12.07
C ASP A 67 30.65 8.08 -11.42
N GLY A 68 31.76 8.13 -12.14
CA GLY A 68 33.05 7.59 -11.67
C GLY A 68 33.81 8.49 -10.68
N THR A 69 33.18 9.55 -10.19
CA THR A 69 33.75 10.57 -9.31
C THR A 69 33.13 10.42 -7.93
N ALA A 70 33.96 10.53 -6.90
CA ALA A 70 33.49 10.51 -5.52
C ALA A 70 33.27 11.93 -5.02
N ASP A 71 32.35 12.07 -4.06
CA ASP A 71 31.99 13.28 -3.34
C ASP A 71 31.43 14.42 -4.22
N ASN A 72 31.00 14.13 -5.46
CA ASN A 72 30.21 15.08 -6.24
C ASN A 72 28.71 14.83 -6.09
N THR A 73 27.97 15.92 -6.09
CA THR A 73 26.51 15.90 -6.17
C THR A 73 26.09 15.70 -7.62
N GLU A 74 25.24 14.71 -7.85
CA GLU A 74 24.66 14.42 -9.16
C GLU A 74 23.14 14.63 -9.14
N THR A 75 22.62 15.14 -10.27
CA THR A 75 21.19 15.38 -10.47
C THR A 75 20.59 14.25 -11.31
N PHE A 76 19.60 13.56 -10.75
CA PHE A 76 18.86 12.49 -11.43
C PHE A 76 17.47 12.99 -11.83
N ASN A 77 17.09 12.73 -13.09
CA ASN A 77 15.74 13.03 -13.60
C ASN A 77 14.84 11.81 -13.36
N LEU A 78 13.73 12.01 -12.65
CA LEU A 78 12.72 10.99 -12.42
C LEU A 78 11.84 10.83 -13.67
N ALA A 79 11.41 9.61 -13.96
CA ALA A 79 10.57 9.34 -15.14
C ALA A 79 9.11 9.79 -14.95
N HIS A 80 8.68 10.00 -13.71
CA HIS A 80 7.36 10.50 -13.37
C HIS A 80 7.43 11.64 -12.37
N SER A 81 6.36 12.41 -12.34
CA SER A 81 6.27 13.59 -11.50
C SER A 81 6.39 13.26 -10.03
N VAL A 82 7.19 14.04 -9.30
CA VAL A 82 7.36 13.91 -7.85
C VAL A 82 6.53 14.99 -7.16
N THR A 83 5.84 14.62 -6.10
CA THR A 83 5.02 15.54 -5.32
C THR A 83 5.40 15.52 -3.86
N ASP A 84 5.22 16.65 -3.20
CA ASP A 84 5.33 16.69 -1.75
C ASP A 84 4.13 15.97 -1.14
N THR A 85 4.33 15.33 0.01
CA THR A 85 3.26 14.62 0.70
C THR A 85 3.26 14.91 2.20
N PRO A 86 2.11 15.27 2.78
CA PRO A 86 2.05 15.66 4.18
C PRO A 86 2.09 14.46 5.16
N VAL A 87 2.08 13.22 4.67
CA VAL A 87 1.93 12.01 5.49
C VAL A 87 3.20 11.19 5.67
N THR A 88 4.22 11.41 4.85
CA THR A 88 5.48 10.64 4.82
C THR A 88 6.59 11.48 4.15
N GLN A 89 7.79 10.91 3.99
CA GLN A 89 8.85 11.56 3.21
C GLN A 89 8.56 11.46 1.70
N PRO A 90 8.66 12.55 0.93
CA PRO A 90 8.35 12.53 -0.50
C PRO A 90 9.35 11.68 -1.30
N VAL A 91 10.62 11.64 -0.89
CA VAL A 91 11.67 10.86 -1.55
C VAL A 91 12.56 10.17 -0.52
N VAL A 92 12.88 8.91 -0.79
CA VAL A 92 13.87 8.10 -0.07
C VAL A 92 14.88 7.52 -1.06
N VAL A 93 16.16 7.61 -0.71
CA VAL A 93 17.29 7.13 -1.52
C VAL A 93 18.07 6.05 -0.78
N TRP A 94 18.58 5.08 -1.53
CA TRP A 94 19.58 4.11 -1.11
C TRP A 94 20.76 4.12 -2.10
N LEU A 95 21.98 3.94 -1.59
CA LEU A 95 23.21 3.79 -2.37
C LEU A 95 23.82 2.43 -2.06
N ASP A 96 23.93 1.55 -3.06
CA ASP A 96 24.49 0.20 -2.92
C ASP A 96 23.90 -0.60 -1.73
N GLY A 97 22.59 -0.47 -1.50
CA GLY A 97 21.89 -1.13 -0.40
C GLY A 97 22.06 -0.45 0.97
N ALA A 98 22.84 0.63 1.07
CA ALA A 98 22.91 1.46 2.27
C ALA A 98 21.86 2.59 2.21
N TYR A 99 21.14 2.79 3.32
CA TYR A 99 20.14 3.85 3.43
C TYR A 99 20.82 5.23 3.40
N TYR A 100 20.53 6.02 2.37
CA TYR A 100 20.97 7.41 2.26
C TYR A 100 20.04 8.33 3.06
N GLY A 101 18.73 8.07 2.97
CA GLY A 101 17.70 8.93 3.54
C GLY A 101 17.05 9.81 2.50
N THR A 102 16.79 11.07 2.85
CA THR A 102 16.28 12.07 1.90
C THR A 102 17.43 12.55 1.01
N PRO A 103 17.22 12.75 -0.31
CA PRO A 103 18.23 13.36 -1.19
C PRO A 103 18.63 14.76 -0.70
N ASP A 104 19.75 15.27 -1.21
CA ASP A 104 20.29 16.58 -0.82
C ASP A 104 19.35 17.73 -1.23
N ALA A 105 18.68 17.56 -2.37
CA ALA A 105 17.61 18.42 -2.84
C ALA A 105 16.57 17.63 -3.65
N VAL A 106 15.35 18.17 -3.69
CA VAL A 106 14.25 17.71 -4.56
C VAL A 106 13.71 18.95 -5.28
N ASP A 107 13.71 18.92 -6.61
CA ASP A 107 13.02 19.90 -7.44
C ASP A 107 11.71 19.29 -7.96
N PHE A 108 10.60 19.68 -7.32
CA PHE A 108 9.26 19.21 -7.67
C PHE A 108 8.71 19.80 -8.97
N ASP A 109 9.29 20.91 -9.48
CA ASP A 109 8.87 21.51 -10.74
C ASP A 109 9.59 20.86 -11.94
N ALA A 110 10.83 20.40 -11.73
CA ALA A 110 11.66 19.76 -12.75
C ALA A 110 11.68 18.22 -12.66
N ASP A 111 11.06 17.63 -11.64
CA ASP A 111 11.08 16.20 -11.35
C ASP A 111 12.50 15.63 -11.19
N THR A 112 13.34 16.35 -10.44
CA THR A 112 14.73 15.96 -10.23
C THR A 112 15.10 15.85 -8.76
N ILE A 113 16.12 15.04 -8.48
CA ILE A 113 16.73 14.91 -7.16
C ILE A 113 18.24 15.05 -7.25
N ASP A 114 18.84 15.60 -6.20
CA ASP A 114 20.29 15.70 -6.07
C ASP A 114 20.79 14.71 -5.01
N VAL A 115 21.81 13.92 -5.35
CA VAL A 115 22.42 12.93 -4.44
C VAL A 115 23.95 13.07 -4.50
N THR A 116 24.57 13.17 -3.33
CA THR A 116 26.03 13.18 -3.18
C THR A 116 26.51 11.80 -2.76
N ASP A 117 27.27 11.15 -3.63
CA ASP A 117 27.83 9.83 -3.36
C ASP A 117 29.30 9.93 -2.95
N SER A 118 29.66 9.32 -1.82
CA SER A 118 31.05 9.21 -1.38
C SER A 118 31.81 8.05 -2.05
N GLY A 119 31.07 7.16 -2.73
CA GLY A 119 31.55 6.07 -3.56
C GLY A 119 31.81 6.51 -5.00
N THR A 120 31.82 5.52 -5.91
CA THR A 120 31.92 5.76 -7.36
C THR A 120 31.12 4.66 -8.05
N ALA A 121 30.34 5.01 -9.07
CA ALA A 121 29.52 4.06 -9.83
C ALA A 121 28.58 3.22 -8.94
N SER A 122 28.07 3.81 -7.87
CA SER A 122 27.11 3.22 -6.96
C SER A 122 25.72 3.16 -7.59
N ASN A 123 24.98 2.11 -7.25
CA ASN A 123 23.59 1.97 -7.62
C ASN A 123 22.73 2.86 -6.72
N VAL A 124 22.02 3.80 -7.33
CA VAL A 124 21.08 4.68 -6.66
C VAL A 124 19.69 4.07 -6.80
N HIS A 125 19.03 3.78 -5.69
CA HIS A 125 17.63 3.36 -5.67
C HIS A 125 16.78 4.47 -5.08
N VAL A 126 15.75 4.87 -5.81
CA VAL A 126 14.90 6.01 -5.45
C VAL A 126 13.46 5.54 -5.27
N TYR A 127 12.90 5.82 -4.11
CA TYR A 127 11.49 5.63 -3.81
C TYR A 127 10.83 6.98 -3.60
N TYR A 128 10.01 7.43 -4.55
CA TYR A 128 9.43 8.76 -4.54
C TYR A 128 7.91 8.75 -4.67
N ILE A 129 7.25 9.71 -4.03
CA ILE A 129 5.80 9.86 -4.06
C ILE A 129 5.43 10.64 -5.32
N SER A 130 4.62 10.02 -6.16
CA SER A 130 4.19 10.60 -7.43
C SER A 130 2.73 11.05 -7.38
N ASP A 131 2.44 12.19 -7.99
CA ASP A 131 1.08 12.67 -8.28
C ASP A 131 0.55 12.15 -9.64
N ALA A 132 1.36 11.39 -10.38
CA ALA A 132 0.95 10.81 -11.65
C ALA A 132 -0.34 9.98 -11.50
N ALA A 133 -1.22 10.08 -12.49
CA ALA A 133 -2.53 9.46 -12.44
C ALA A 133 -2.44 7.94 -12.24
N ALA A 134 -2.81 7.49 -11.04
CA ALA A 134 -2.80 6.09 -10.65
C ALA A 134 -4.05 5.74 -9.83
N SER A 135 -4.57 4.53 -10.01
CA SER A 135 -5.77 4.04 -9.33
C SER A 135 -5.41 2.93 -8.35
N LEU A 136 -5.71 3.13 -7.07
CA LEU A 136 -5.61 2.12 -6.04
C LEU A 136 -6.99 1.49 -5.80
N GLU A 137 -7.01 0.17 -5.68
CA GLU A 137 -8.20 -0.58 -5.32
C GLU A 137 -7.89 -1.60 -4.23
N ILE A 138 -8.69 -1.63 -3.17
CA ILE A 138 -8.62 -2.67 -2.15
C ILE A 138 -9.86 -3.54 -2.28
N ARG A 139 -9.67 -4.85 -2.34
CA ARG A 139 -10.74 -5.84 -2.43
C ARG A 139 -10.58 -6.87 -1.32
N LYS A 140 -11.69 -7.42 -0.84
CA LYS A 140 -11.67 -8.68 -0.09
C LYS A 140 -12.09 -9.83 -1.00
N ALA A 141 -11.52 -11.01 -0.80
CA ALA A 141 -11.87 -12.19 -1.58
C ALA A 141 -12.01 -13.44 -0.69
N ALA A 142 -12.88 -14.36 -1.12
CA ALA A 142 -12.98 -15.67 -0.49
C ALA A 142 -11.72 -16.49 -0.78
N SER A 143 -11.36 -17.41 0.13
CA SER A 143 -10.18 -18.27 -0.04
C SER A 143 -10.20 -18.96 -1.41
N ASN A 144 -9.13 -18.79 -2.19
CA ASN A 144 -8.92 -19.35 -3.53
C ASN A 144 -9.94 -18.92 -4.62
N ALA A 145 -10.68 -17.83 -4.45
CA ALA A 145 -11.63 -17.36 -5.45
C ALA A 145 -11.02 -16.27 -6.36
N ASP A 146 -10.69 -16.62 -7.61
CA ASP A 146 -10.44 -15.64 -8.67
C ASP A 146 -11.73 -14.89 -9.09
N THR A 147 -12.90 -15.44 -8.74
CA THR A 147 -14.21 -15.01 -9.22
C THR A 147 -15.15 -14.49 -8.13
N GLY A 148 -14.70 -14.47 -6.86
CA GLY A 148 -15.49 -14.06 -5.71
C GLY A 148 -14.78 -13.01 -4.86
N SER A 149 -14.67 -11.78 -5.39
CA SER A 149 -14.07 -10.65 -4.69
C SER A 149 -14.98 -9.43 -4.67
N GLN A 150 -15.00 -8.71 -3.55
CA GLN A 150 -15.79 -7.51 -3.33
C GLN A 150 -14.85 -6.33 -3.09
N ARG A 151 -15.09 -5.23 -3.81
CA ARG A 151 -14.34 -3.98 -3.64
C ARG A 151 -14.73 -3.29 -2.34
N VAL A 152 -13.75 -3.00 -1.51
CA VAL A 152 -13.91 -2.30 -0.22
C VAL A 152 -13.43 -0.85 -0.28
N TYR A 153 -12.54 -0.53 -1.23
CA TYR A 153 -12.01 0.81 -1.44
C TYR A 153 -11.57 1.03 -2.89
N THR A 154 -11.66 2.28 -3.35
CA THR A 154 -11.00 2.75 -4.58
C THR A 154 -10.64 4.22 -4.41
N GLY A 155 -9.49 4.61 -4.93
CA GLY A 155 -9.00 5.98 -4.84
C GLY A 155 -8.00 6.31 -5.95
N ASN A 156 -7.87 7.60 -6.27
CA ASN A 156 -6.84 8.09 -7.17
C ASN A 156 -5.63 8.50 -6.34
N LEU A 157 -4.50 7.82 -6.52
CA LEU A 157 -3.29 8.06 -5.73
C LEU A 157 -2.73 9.45 -5.91
N GLY A 158 -2.79 10.02 -7.12
CA GLY A 158 -2.28 11.36 -7.37
C GLY A 158 -2.96 12.40 -6.47
N LEU A 159 -4.28 12.30 -6.32
CA LEU A 159 -5.04 13.17 -5.40
C LEU A 159 -4.82 12.83 -3.92
N ILE A 160 -4.65 11.54 -3.59
CA ILE A 160 -4.52 11.07 -2.20
C ILE A 160 -3.14 11.42 -1.61
N HIS A 161 -2.10 11.40 -2.44
CA HIS A 161 -0.74 11.70 -2.02
C HIS A 161 -0.56 13.17 -1.65
N GLU A 162 -1.24 14.08 -2.35
CA GLU A 162 -1.23 15.53 -2.06
C GLU A 162 -2.12 15.90 -0.86
N ALA A 163 -3.15 15.10 -0.58
CA ALA A 163 -4.14 15.44 0.42
C ALA A 163 -3.58 15.33 1.86
N PRO A 164 -3.88 16.30 2.76
CA PRO A 164 -3.57 16.18 4.18
C PRO A 164 -4.50 15.14 4.82
N GLN A 165 -4.08 13.87 4.83
CA GLN A 165 -4.94 12.73 5.24
C GLN A 165 -5.38 12.78 6.71
N ILE A 166 -4.79 13.65 7.53
CA ILE A 166 -5.28 13.92 8.89
C ILE A 166 -6.58 14.74 8.86
N GLU A 167 -6.68 15.71 7.96
CA GLU A 167 -7.83 16.61 7.83
C GLU A 167 -8.87 16.09 6.83
N GLN A 168 -8.38 15.46 5.76
CA GLN A 168 -9.18 14.87 4.69
C GLN A 168 -8.86 13.37 4.56
N PRO A 169 -9.21 12.56 5.58
CA PRO A 169 -8.88 11.14 5.56
C PRO A 169 -9.67 10.41 4.50
N GLU A 170 -8.96 9.51 3.82
CA GLU A 170 -9.59 8.41 3.11
C GLU A 170 -10.16 7.40 4.11
N TYR A 171 -11.27 6.76 3.78
CA TYR A 171 -11.91 5.79 4.67
C TYR A 171 -12.73 4.77 3.90
N LEU A 172 -12.86 3.59 4.48
CA LEU A 172 -13.69 2.52 3.92
C LEU A 172 -15.18 2.86 4.07
N ARG A 173 -15.98 2.53 3.05
CA ARG A 173 -17.45 2.64 3.08
C ARG A 173 -18.05 1.24 2.93
N LEU A 174 -18.41 0.62 4.04
CA LEU A 174 -18.69 -0.81 4.14
C LEU A 174 -20.14 -1.09 4.54
N ASN A 175 -21.07 -0.29 4.01
CA ASN A 175 -22.47 -0.25 4.45
C ASN A 175 -23.46 -0.95 3.50
N GLN A 176 -22.97 -1.62 2.45
CA GLN A 176 -23.82 -2.32 1.47
C GLN A 176 -24.59 -3.50 2.09
N THR A 177 -23.95 -4.26 2.98
CA THR A 177 -24.58 -5.38 3.70
C THR A 177 -24.01 -5.46 5.12
N PRO A 178 -24.70 -6.14 6.05
CA PRO A 178 -24.15 -6.39 7.38
C PRO A 178 -22.85 -7.21 7.40
N LEU A 179 -22.55 -7.95 6.32
CA LEU A 179 -21.35 -8.79 6.16
C LEU A 179 -20.25 -8.12 5.33
N HIS A 180 -20.51 -6.96 4.73
CA HIS A 180 -19.53 -6.21 3.94
C HIS A 180 -18.24 -5.89 4.72
N PRO A 181 -18.23 -5.52 6.02
CA PRO A 181 -16.97 -5.27 6.72
C PRO A 181 -16.25 -6.54 7.16
N TRP A 182 -16.87 -7.72 7.09
CA TRP A 182 -16.30 -8.93 7.66
C TRP A 182 -15.36 -9.67 6.71
N ILE A 183 -14.28 -10.19 7.29
CA ILE A 183 -13.28 -11.06 6.67
C ILE A 183 -13.22 -12.32 7.52
N GLY A 184 -13.54 -13.47 6.94
CA GLY A 184 -13.42 -14.76 7.60
C GLY A 184 -11.99 -15.30 7.54
N THR A 185 -11.72 -16.37 8.28
CA THR A 185 -10.45 -17.11 8.19
C THR A 185 -10.20 -17.57 6.75
N ASP A 186 -8.94 -17.49 6.33
CA ASP A 186 -8.39 -17.80 5.00
C ASP A 186 -8.87 -16.89 3.85
N MET A 187 -9.73 -15.91 4.15
CA MET A 187 -10.06 -14.86 3.18
C MET A 187 -8.87 -13.90 3.02
N THR A 188 -8.82 -13.22 1.87
CA THR A 188 -7.75 -12.27 1.57
C THR A 188 -8.26 -10.83 1.51
N VAL A 189 -7.36 -9.89 1.83
CA VAL A 189 -7.46 -8.49 1.45
C VAL A 189 -6.38 -8.24 0.42
N ASP A 190 -6.80 -8.00 -0.81
CA ASP A 190 -5.94 -7.82 -1.98
C ASP A 190 -5.90 -6.34 -2.37
N VAL A 191 -4.70 -5.83 -2.55
CA VAL A 191 -4.41 -4.45 -2.94
C VAL A 191 -3.96 -4.46 -4.39
N TYR A 192 -4.71 -3.77 -5.24
CA TYR A 192 -4.45 -3.63 -6.65
C TYR A 192 -4.06 -2.20 -6.98
N LEU A 193 -3.15 -2.07 -7.92
CA LEU A 193 -2.67 -0.80 -8.44
C LEU A 193 -2.70 -0.82 -9.96
N ASP A 194 -3.19 0.26 -10.54
CA ASP A 194 -3.01 0.62 -11.94
C ASP A 194 -2.28 1.96 -11.98
N ALA A 195 -1.00 1.94 -12.33
CA ALA A 195 -0.12 3.10 -12.30
C ALA A 195 0.87 3.06 -13.46
N PRO A 196 1.31 4.22 -13.98
CA PRO A 196 2.30 4.28 -15.05
C PRO A 196 3.73 3.94 -14.58
N TYR A 197 3.97 3.97 -13.27
CA TYR A 197 5.27 3.75 -12.63
C TYR A 197 5.38 2.36 -11.97
N THR A 198 6.62 1.95 -11.68
CA THR A 198 6.90 0.75 -10.89
C THR A 198 6.71 1.02 -9.40
N VAL A 199 6.07 0.11 -8.69
CA VAL A 199 6.00 0.06 -7.23
C VAL A 199 6.65 -1.22 -6.76
N ARG A 200 7.60 -1.08 -5.84
CA ARG A 200 8.40 -2.18 -5.30
C ARG A 200 8.36 -2.14 -3.77
N TRP A 201 7.63 -3.08 -3.17
CA TRP A 201 7.54 -3.26 -1.71
C TRP A 201 8.55 -4.26 -1.14
N THR A 202 9.26 -4.95 -2.03
CA THR A 202 10.20 -6.03 -1.71
C THR A 202 11.47 -5.85 -2.51
N ASP A 203 12.57 -6.28 -1.93
CA ASP A 203 13.85 -6.33 -2.61
C ASP A 203 13.92 -7.52 -3.59
N ASN A 204 13.29 -7.38 -4.76
CA ASN A 204 13.24 -8.47 -5.75
C ASN A 204 14.61 -8.79 -6.37
N ASP A 205 15.50 -7.81 -6.44
CA ASP A 205 16.80 -7.93 -7.10
C ASP A 205 17.92 -8.30 -6.10
N GLY A 206 17.65 -8.25 -4.79
CA GLY A 206 18.60 -8.61 -3.75
C GLY A 206 19.57 -7.47 -3.37
N ASP A 207 19.19 -6.23 -3.67
CA ASP A 207 20.00 -5.02 -3.48
C ASP A 207 19.94 -4.46 -2.05
N GLY A 208 19.12 -5.05 -1.18
CA GLY A 208 18.94 -4.64 0.22
C GLY A 208 18.09 -3.39 0.43
N THR A 209 17.31 -2.96 -0.56
CA THR A 209 16.55 -1.70 -0.49
C THR A 209 15.06 -1.90 -0.22
N GLU A 210 14.46 -0.93 0.47
CA GLU A 210 13.02 -0.93 0.79
C GLU A 210 12.39 0.46 0.79
N PRO A 211 11.08 0.58 0.46
CA PRO A 211 10.38 1.86 0.44
C PRO A 211 9.95 2.30 1.84
N THR A 212 10.87 2.84 2.64
CA THR A 212 10.59 3.26 4.03
C THR A 212 9.58 4.40 4.15
N ASN A 213 9.36 5.14 3.06
CA ASN A 213 8.32 6.17 2.98
C ASN A 213 6.94 5.63 2.60
N ALA A 214 6.77 4.34 2.37
CA ALA A 214 5.49 3.80 1.96
C ALA A 214 4.54 3.53 3.14
N LEU A 215 3.27 3.86 2.95
CA LEU A 215 2.21 3.69 3.95
C LEU A 215 1.00 2.99 3.33
N LEU A 216 0.51 1.95 3.98
CA LEU A 216 -0.79 1.37 3.65
C LEU A 216 -1.42 0.78 4.91
N HIS A 217 -2.21 1.58 5.61
CA HIS A 217 -2.86 1.14 6.84
C HIS A 217 -4.35 0.94 6.58
N VAL A 218 -4.77 -0.32 6.52
CA VAL A 218 -6.18 -0.68 6.41
C VAL A 218 -6.74 -0.93 7.81
N PRO A 219 -7.64 -0.08 8.33
CA PRO A 219 -8.09 -0.18 9.71
C PRO A 219 -9.00 -1.39 9.91
N ALA A 220 -8.71 -2.20 10.92
CA ALA A 220 -9.42 -3.44 11.19
C ALA A 220 -9.59 -3.69 12.70
N MET A 221 -10.57 -4.52 13.03
CA MET A 221 -10.71 -5.18 14.33
C MET A 221 -10.21 -6.61 14.15
N ILE A 222 -9.05 -6.91 14.73
CA ILE A 222 -8.38 -8.20 14.64
C ILE A 222 -9.01 -9.16 15.65
N GLY A 223 -9.70 -10.19 15.16
CA GLY A 223 -10.20 -11.27 16.01
C GLY A 223 -9.11 -12.13 16.61
N GLN A 224 -9.46 -12.82 17.68
CA GLN A 224 -8.56 -13.74 18.40
C GLN A 224 -8.80 -15.21 18.02
N SER A 225 -9.85 -15.49 17.24
CA SER A 225 -10.23 -16.83 16.86
C SER A 225 -11.00 -16.82 15.54
N GLU A 226 -11.14 -18.00 14.95
CA GLU A 226 -12.10 -18.22 13.88
C GLU A 226 -13.53 -18.05 14.38
N ILE A 227 -14.44 -17.70 13.47
CA ILE A 227 -15.88 -17.69 13.72
C ILE A 227 -16.52 -18.67 12.74
N SER A 228 -16.93 -19.83 13.27
CA SER A 228 -17.49 -20.91 12.46
C SER A 228 -18.62 -20.40 11.53
N GLY A 229 -18.53 -20.72 10.24
CA GLY A 229 -19.52 -20.32 9.23
C GLY A 229 -19.44 -18.86 8.76
N LEU A 230 -18.52 -18.04 9.28
CA LEU A 230 -18.33 -16.66 8.81
C LEU A 230 -17.84 -16.62 7.36
N THR A 231 -16.76 -17.35 7.03
CA THR A 231 -16.18 -17.36 5.68
C THR A 231 -17.22 -17.73 4.61
N SER A 232 -18.01 -18.78 4.86
CA SER A 232 -19.07 -19.19 3.93
C SER A 232 -20.19 -18.15 3.81
N ALA A 233 -20.57 -17.50 4.91
CA ALA A 233 -21.60 -16.46 4.89
C ALA A 233 -21.14 -15.20 4.16
N VAL A 234 -19.90 -14.76 4.38
CA VAL A 234 -19.30 -13.63 3.64
C VAL A 234 -19.14 -13.98 2.17
N GLY A 235 -18.65 -15.19 1.85
CA GLY A 235 -18.56 -15.68 0.46
C GLY A 235 -19.90 -15.62 -0.27
N ALA A 236 -20.97 -16.10 0.38
CA ALA A 236 -22.32 -16.06 -0.19
C ALA A 236 -22.88 -14.63 -0.31
N ASP A 237 -22.51 -13.73 0.60
CA ASP A 237 -22.91 -12.31 0.56
C ASP A 237 -22.25 -11.56 -0.60
N MET A 238 -20.95 -11.79 -0.82
CA MET A 238 -20.20 -11.21 -1.94
C MET A 238 -20.76 -11.67 -3.30
N GLY A 239 -21.18 -12.93 -3.43
CA GLY A 239 -21.74 -13.46 -4.68
C GLY A 239 -23.15 -12.98 -5.03
N ARG A 240 -23.80 -12.19 -4.17
CA ARG A 240 -25.15 -11.62 -4.43
C ARG A 240 -25.11 -10.19 -4.97
N GLN A 241 -23.94 -9.58 -5.05
CA GLN A 241 -23.72 -8.22 -5.55
C GLN A 241 -23.11 -8.25 -6.95
#